data_AF-A0A4Y2TX24-F1
#
_entry.id   AF-A0A4Y2TX24-F1
#
_cell.length_a   1.000
_cell.length_b   1.000
_cell.length_c   1.000
_cell.angle_alpha   90.00
_cell.angle_beta   90.00
_cell.angle_gamma   90.00
#
_symmetry.space_group_name_H-M   'P 1'
#
loop_
_entity.id
_entity.type
_entity.pdbx_description
1 polymer ?
#
loop_
_entity_poly.entity_id
_entity_poly.type
_entity_poly.pdbx_seq_one_letter_code
_entity_poly.pdbx_strand_id
1 'polypeptide(L)'
;MTDWTTSYSSKYTPPVLSCYWRRLISLGLFPTSLKTGVILLFYKEGKDQNDPKAYRPIFLLPSMGKLLEKLMTQSLTYFLKKTRQLSPKQFGFKEGVSIDMLLTPFSPQ
;
A
#
# COMPACT_ATOMS: atom_id res chain seq x y z
N MET A 1 -15.18 20.48 2.83
CA MET A 1 -14.08 19.59 2.39
C MET A 1 -14.23 18.26 3.13
N THR A 2 -15.20 17.46 2.69
CA THR A 2 -15.76 16.24 3.34
C THR A 2 -16.13 15.31 2.16
N ASP A 3 -15.87 14.00 2.06
CA ASP A 3 -16.11 12.88 2.98
C ASP A 3 -15.33 11.61 2.55
N TRP A 4 -14.02 11.70 2.24
CA TRP A 4 -13.28 10.48 1.88
C TRP A 4 -13.01 9.56 3.08
N THR A 5 -13.04 10.08 4.32
CA THR A 5 -12.81 9.26 5.52
C THR A 5 -14.04 8.45 5.93
N THR A 6 -15.24 8.91 5.55
CA THR A 6 -16.51 8.29 5.95
C THR A 6 -16.76 6.97 5.21
N SER A 7 -16.27 6.84 3.97
CA SER A 7 -16.38 5.61 3.19
C SER A 7 -15.40 4.50 3.65
N TYR A 8 -14.37 4.84 4.43
CA TYR A 8 -13.25 3.92 4.72
C TYR A 8 -12.99 3.70 6.21
N SER A 9 -13.72 4.37 7.10
CA SER A 9 -13.73 4.04 8.52
C SER A 9 -14.44 2.70 8.72
N SER A 10 -13.70 1.67 9.12
CA SER A 10 -14.31 0.47 9.71
C SER A 10 -15.29 0.90 10.81
N LYS A 11 -16.44 0.22 10.93
CA LYS A 11 -17.49 0.50 11.92
C LYS A 11 -16.97 0.59 13.36
N TYR A 12 -15.75 0.12 13.61
CA TYR A 12 -15.13 -0.01 14.94
C TYR A 12 -13.89 0.88 15.16
N THR A 13 -13.63 1.88 14.32
CA THR A 13 -12.46 2.76 14.53
C THR A 13 -12.77 3.81 15.59
N PRO A 14 -12.01 3.89 16.71
CA PRO A 14 -12.26 4.89 17.74
C PRO A 14 -12.19 6.32 17.16
N PRO A 15 -13.12 7.23 17.50
CA PRO A 15 -13.14 8.59 16.96
C PRO A 15 -11.81 9.34 17.16
N VAL A 16 -11.17 9.15 18.31
CA VAL A 16 -9.87 9.74 18.64
C VAL A 16 -8.79 9.33 17.64
N LEU A 17 -8.78 8.05 17.26
CA LEU A 17 -7.81 7.50 16.32
C LEU A 17 -8.01 8.08 14.91
N SER A 18 -9.27 8.20 14.48
CA SER A 18 -9.62 8.82 13.21
C SER A 18 -9.21 10.29 13.15
N CYS A 19 -9.42 11.05 14.23
CA CYS A 19 -8.97 12.45 14.33
C CYS A 19 -7.44 12.56 14.25
N TYR A 20 -6.72 11.67 14.95
CA TYR A 20 -5.25 11.62 14.92
C TYR A 20 -4.72 11.37 13.51
N TRP A 21 -5.21 10.36 12.81
CA TRP A 21 -4.76 10.05 11.44
C TRP A 21 -5.08 11.17 10.46
N ARG A 22 -6.28 11.75 10.54
CA ARG A 22 -6.66 12.90 9.70
C ARG A 22 -5.72 14.08 9.91
N ARG A 23 -5.34 14.35 11.16
CA ARG A 23 -4.41 15.42 11.49
C ARG A 23 -3.03 15.15 10.89
N LEU A 24 -2.48 13.95 11.07
CA LEU A 24 -1.18 13.58 10.49
C LEU A 24 -1.17 13.72 8.96
N ILE A 25 -2.19 13.22 8.28
CA ILE A 25 -2.32 13.32 6.82
C ILE A 25 -2.45 14.79 6.38
N SER A 26 -3.27 15.59 7.08
CA SER A 26 -3.42 17.02 6.75
C SER A 26 -2.13 17.82 6.90
N LEU A 27 -1.24 17.39 7.81
CA LEU A 27 0.06 18.01 8.04
C LEU A 27 1.16 17.40 7.15
N GLY A 28 0.87 16.34 6.39
CA GLY A 28 1.89 15.61 5.64
C GLY A 28 2.92 14.91 6.53
N LEU A 29 2.57 14.62 7.79
CA LEU A 29 3.49 14.06 8.78
C LEU A 29 3.28 12.56 8.90
N PHE A 30 4.41 11.85 8.97
CA PHE A 30 4.43 10.44 9.33
C PHE A 30 5.44 10.26 10.48
N PRO A 31 4.96 10.07 11.72
CA PRO A 31 5.79 9.97 12.93
C PRO A 31 6.85 8.89 12.84
N THR A 32 8.05 9.16 13.36
CA THR A 32 9.17 8.20 13.36
C THR A 32 8.82 6.90 14.06
N SER A 33 8.12 6.96 15.21
CA SER A 33 7.69 5.78 15.95
C SER A 33 6.78 4.84 15.14
N LEU A 34 6.06 5.36 14.15
CA LEU A 34 5.21 4.57 13.28
C LEU A 34 5.93 4.08 12.02
N LYS A 35 7.11 4.65 11.71
CA LYS A 35 7.98 4.25 10.59
C LYS A 35 9.02 3.24 11.00
N THR A 36 9.41 3.22 12.27
CA THR A 36 10.42 2.30 12.78
C THR A 36 9.81 0.91 12.90
N GLY A 37 10.41 -0.05 12.21
CA GLY A 37 9.95 -1.42 12.10
C GLY A 37 11.10 -2.42 12.10
N VAL A 38 10.78 -3.69 11.95
CA VAL A 38 11.76 -4.80 11.93
C VAL A 38 12.01 -5.22 10.47
N ILE A 39 13.26 -5.48 10.12
CA ILE A 39 13.62 -6.09 8.82
C ILE A 39 13.73 -7.59 9.01
N LEU A 40 12.96 -8.36 8.24
CA LEU A 40 13.09 -9.81 8.14
C LEU A 40 13.67 -10.19 6.78
N LEU A 41 14.61 -11.14 6.76
CA LEU A 41 15.25 -11.62 5.55
C LEU A 41 14.64 -12.96 5.12
N PHE A 42 14.06 -13.00 3.93
CA PHE A 42 13.50 -14.21 3.34
C PHE A 42 14.42 -14.75 2.25
N TYR A 43 14.88 -15.98 2.42
CA TYR A 43 15.77 -16.63 1.47
C TYR A 43 15.06 -16.97 0.14
N LYS A 44 15.77 -16.83 -0.98
CA LYS A 44 15.37 -17.25 -2.32
C LYS A 44 15.95 -18.64 -2.58
N GLU A 45 15.09 -19.62 -2.79
CA GLU A 45 15.51 -20.97 -3.14
C GLU A 45 16.40 -21.01 -4.39
N GLY A 46 17.38 -21.92 -4.39
CA GLY A 46 18.31 -22.10 -5.50
C GLY A 46 19.44 -21.06 -5.61
N LYS A 47 19.71 -20.27 -4.57
CA LYS A 47 20.82 -19.31 -4.54
C LYS A 47 21.88 -19.67 -3.50
N ASP A 48 23.06 -19.08 -3.59
CA ASP A 48 24.09 -19.25 -2.55
C ASP A 48 23.64 -18.55 -1.26
N GLN A 49 23.64 -19.26 -0.13
CA GLN A 49 23.27 -18.71 1.17
C GLN A 49 24.28 -17.66 1.68
N ASN A 50 25.52 -17.67 1.18
CA ASN A 50 26.51 -16.67 1.54
C ASN A 50 26.37 -15.38 0.73
N ASP A 51 25.58 -15.36 -0.34
CA ASP A 51 25.31 -14.16 -1.13
C ASP A 51 24.16 -13.35 -0.50
N PRO A 52 24.38 -12.09 -0.06
CA PRO A 52 23.31 -11.23 0.44
C PRO A 52 22.14 -11.06 -0.55
N LYS A 53 22.38 -11.17 -1.87
CA LYS A 53 21.35 -11.09 -2.91
C LYS A 53 20.39 -12.29 -2.91
N ALA A 54 20.74 -13.36 -2.21
CA ALA A 54 19.87 -14.51 -1.97
C ALA A 54 18.70 -14.19 -1.03
N TYR A 55 18.73 -13.06 -0.31
CA TYR A 55 17.66 -12.69 0.62
C TYR A 55 16.76 -11.58 0.05
N ARG A 56 15.50 -11.59 0.46
CA ARG A 56 14.50 -10.53 0.24
C ARG A 56 14.26 -9.85 1.59
N PRO A 57 14.67 -8.59 1.79
CA PRO A 57 14.31 -7.86 2.99
C PRO A 57 12.82 -7.50 2.93
N ILE A 58 12.08 -7.85 3.98
CA ILE A 58 10.71 -7.41 4.22
C ILE A 58 10.72 -6.50 5.45
N PHE A 59 10.21 -5.28 5.27
CA PHE A 59 10.09 -4.31 6.37
C PHE A 59 8.71 -4.40 7.02
N LEU A 60 8.68 -4.79 8.29
CA LEU A 60 7.49 -4.92 9.10
C LEU A 60 7.30 -3.68 9.96
N LEU A 61 6.35 -2.83 9.55
CA LEU A 61 5.89 -1.69 10.34
C LEU A 61 5.01 -2.14 11.51
N PRO A 62 4.97 -1.36 12.61
CA PRO A 62 3.99 -1.56 13.68
C PRO A 62 2.57 -1.47 13.11
N SER A 63 1.61 -2.16 13.73
CA SER A 63 0.22 -2.24 13.26
C SER A 63 -0.40 -0.86 13.01
N MET A 64 -0.06 0.12 13.83
CA MET A 64 -0.50 1.52 13.68
C MET A 64 0.11 2.20 12.44
N GLY A 65 1.39 1.94 12.15
CA GLY A 65 2.04 2.40 10.92
C GLY A 65 1.45 1.76 9.67
N LYS A 66 1.14 0.45 9.73
CA LYS A 66 0.42 -0.26 8.66
C LYS A 66 -0.98 0.28 8.42
N LEU A 67 -1.70 0.66 9.48
CA LEU A 67 -3.00 1.29 9.35
C LEU A 67 -2.91 2.63 8.63
N LEU A 68 -1.93 3.48 8.99
CA LEU A 68 -1.69 4.76 8.30
C LEU A 68 -1.28 4.54 6.83
N GLU A 69 -0.39 3.60 6.55
CA GLU A 69 0.02 3.21 5.19
C GLU A 69 -1.20 2.83 4.33
N LYS A 70 -2.11 2.02 4.89
CA LYS A 70 -3.36 1.64 4.22
C LYS A 70 -4.25 2.85 3.92
N LEU A 71 -4.46 3.74 4.90
CA LEU A 71 -5.28 4.94 4.72
C LEU A 71 -4.72 5.86 3.62
N MET A 72 -3.40 6.07 3.61
CA MET A 72 -2.74 6.87 2.58
C MET A 72 -2.86 6.21 1.20
N THR A 73 -2.63 4.90 1.12
CA THR A 73 -2.75 4.14 -0.14
C THR A 73 -4.16 4.25 -0.70
N GLN A 74 -5.18 4.06 0.13
CA GLN A 74 -6.58 4.20 -0.27
C GLN A 74 -6.90 5.62 -0.77
N SER A 75 -6.44 6.65 -0.05
CA SER A 75 -6.63 8.05 -0.44
C SER A 75 -5.99 8.35 -1.81
N LEU A 76 -4.76 7.89 -2.01
CA LEU A 76 -4.03 8.06 -3.27
C LEU A 76 -4.69 7.29 -4.41
N THR A 77 -5.06 6.03 -4.20
CA THR A 77 -5.73 5.22 -5.22
C THR A 77 -7.08 5.84 -5.61
N TYR A 78 -7.86 6.33 -4.64
CA TYR A 78 -9.11 7.04 -4.91
C TYR A 78 -8.86 8.28 -5.78
N PHE A 79 -7.86 9.10 -5.41
CA PHE A 79 -7.50 10.29 -6.17
C PHE A 79 -7.12 9.94 -7.61
N LEU A 80 -6.20 8.98 -7.81
CA LEU A 80 -5.72 8.56 -9.13
C LEU A 80 -6.83 8.01 -10.02
N LYS A 81 -7.79 7.27 -9.44
CA LYS A 81 -8.98 6.78 -10.16
C LYS A 81 -9.89 7.94 -10.56
N LYS A 82 -10.19 8.86 -9.64
CA LYS A 82 -11.07 10.00 -9.86
C LYS A 82 -10.53 10.94 -10.94
N THR A 83 -9.21 11.17 -10.96
CA THR A 83 -8.55 12.05 -11.93
C THR A 83 -8.11 11.34 -13.21
N ARG A 84 -8.38 10.03 -13.34
CA ARG A 84 -7.98 9.19 -14.48
C ARG A 84 -6.47 9.25 -14.80
N GLN A 85 -5.64 9.37 -13.76
CA GLN A 85 -4.18 9.49 -13.88
C GLN A 85 -3.47 8.13 -13.97
N LEU A 86 -4.20 7.02 -13.91
CA LEU A 86 -3.64 5.68 -14.11
C LEU A 86 -3.48 5.40 -15.60
N SER A 87 -2.30 4.92 -16.01
CA SER A 87 -2.05 4.51 -17.38
C SER A 87 -3.00 3.38 -17.81
N PRO A 88 -3.55 3.41 -19.04
CA PRO A 88 -4.30 2.29 -19.59
C PRO A 88 -3.49 0.99 -19.66
N LYS A 89 -2.16 1.09 -19.77
CA LYS A 89 -1.23 -0.05 -19.82
C LYS A 89 -0.72 -0.49 -18.44
N GLN A 90 -1.22 0.09 -17.35
CA GLN A 90 -0.88 -0.34 -15.99
C GLN A 90 -1.82 -1.46 -15.56
N PHE A 91 -1.28 -2.67 -15.44
CA PHE A 91 -2.01 -3.87 -15.03
C PHE A 91 -1.73 -4.26 -13.57
N GLY A 92 -0.51 -3.99 -13.08
CA GLY A 92 -0.14 -4.23 -11.68
C GLY A 92 -0.71 -3.19 -10.72
N PHE A 93 -1.01 -3.62 -9.50
CA PHE A 93 -1.49 -2.77 -8.39
C PHE A 93 -2.74 -1.94 -8.74
N LYS A 94 -3.55 -2.45 -9.66
CA LYS A 94 -4.80 -1.85 -10.10
C LYS A 94 -5.95 -2.78 -9.74
N GLU A 95 -6.90 -2.25 -9.00
CA GLU A 95 -8.06 -3.02 -8.56
C GLU A 95 -8.87 -3.53 -9.76
N GLY A 96 -9.23 -4.83 -9.73
CA GLY A 96 -10.01 -5.49 -10.78
C GLY A 96 -9.23 -5.85 -12.05
N VAL A 97 -7.90 -5.70 -12.06
CA VAL A 97 -7.06 -6.05 -13.21
C VAL A 97 -6.10 -7.18 -12.85
N SER A 98 -6.23 -8.31 -13.55
CA SER A 98 -5.29 -9.44 -13.44
C SER A 98 -4.09 -9.22 -14.35
N ILE A 99 -2.97 -9.87 -14.02
CA ILE A 99 -1.80 -9.97 -14.90
C ILE A 99 -2.16 -10.68 -16.21
N ASP A 100 -3.14 -11.58 -16.21
CA ASP A 100 -3.57 -12.29 -17.42
C ASP A 100 -4.04 -11.34 -18.53
N MET A 101 -4.59 -10.18 -18.16
CA MET A 101 -4.99 -9.14 -19.12
C MET A 101 -3.81 -8.52 -19.89
N LEU A 102 -2.57 -8.67 -19.39
CA LEU A 102 -1.37 -8.27 -20.13
C LEU A 102 -1.05 -9.28 -21.25
N LEU A 103 -1.40 -10.55 -21.06
CA LEU A 103 -1.07 -11.65 -21.97
C LEU A 103 -2.14 -11.88 -23.03
N THR A 104 -3.36 -11.38 -22.84
CA THR A 104 -4.46 -11.50 -23.82
C THR A 104 -4.12 -11.03 -25.23
N PRO A 105 -3.31 -9.97 -25.47
CA PRO A 105 -2.91 -9.59 -26.83
C PRO A 105 -1.93 -10.57 -27.50
N PHE A 106 -1.31 -11.46 -26.73
CA PHE A 106 -0.27 -12.38 -27.18
C PHE A 106 -0.74 -13.84 -27.23
N SER A 107 -1.99 -14.12 -26.82
CA SER A 107 -2.56 -15.46 -26.93
C SER A 107 -2.94 -15.74 -28.39
N PRO A 108 -2.53 -16.88 -28.98
CA PRO A 108 -3.05 -17.29 -30.27
C PRO A 108 -4.57 -17.54 -30.17
N GLN A 109 -5.30 -17.10 -31.21
CA GLN A 109 -6.74 -17.39 -31.38
C GLN A 109 -6.96 -18.81 -31.88
#